data_AF-A0A099ICX6-F1
#
_entry.id   AF-A0A099ICX6-F1
#
_cell.length_a   1.000
_cell.length_b   1.000
_cell.length_c   1.000
_cell.angle_alpha   90.00
_cell.angle_beta   90.00
_cell.angle_gamma   90.00
#
_symmetry.space_group_name_H-M   'P 1'
#
loop_
_entity.id
_entity.type
_entity.pdbx_description
1 polymer ?
#
loop_
_entity_poly.entity_id
_entity_poly.type
_entity_poly.pdbx_seq_one_letter_code
_entity_poly.pdbx_strand_id
1 'polypeptide(L)'
;MKKIVLLLMVSLLCACSANTETDKSEPNKKDAYCSDETDKSSACGIDESADMSGYKDFRETKNQFVDSDMQEALSVFQKKESAILYFGYPSCPWCVEALPVMNEVAKADKQHILYIRTRDDKKELLYTPKQKLEMISYTKQFMEKDDQGEYQLYVPFVVVVKDGKAVSGHIGTVDGHDAHERKMTEKETQELKKIYENMFSAVTK
;
A
#
# COMPACT_ATOMS: atom_id res chain seq x y z
N MET A 1 -12.91 -78.31 -13.57
CA MET A 1 -11.92 -77.28 -13.96
C MET A 1 -11.36 -76.72 -12.65
N LYS A 2 -10.39 -77.36 -11.98
CA LYS A 2 -8.92 -77.41 -12.20
C LYS A 2 -8.34 -76.01 -12.51
N LYS A 3 -7.33 -75.46 -11.83
CA LYS A 3 -6.51 -75.80 -10.64
C LYS A 3 -5.76 -74.52 -10.23
N ILE A 4 -5.47 -74.40 -8.93
CA ILE A 4 -4.48 -73.53 -8.27
C ILE A 4 -3.07 -73.73 -8.87
N VAL A 5 -2.29 -72.65 -9.10
CA VAL A 5 -0.80 -72.55 -8.98
C VAL A 5 -0.46 -71.03 -8.91
N LEU A 6 0.00 -70.41 -7.81
CA LEU A 6 1.28 -70.43 -7.07
C LEU A 6 2.48 -69.73 -7.78
N LEU A 7 3.01 -68.69 -7.10
CA LEU A 7 4.41 -68.23 -7.04
C LEU A 7 5.15 -67.74 -8.31
N LEU A 8 5.63 -66.49 -8.28
CA LEU A 8 7.07 -66.19 -8.09
C LEU A 8 7.37 -64.68 -8.07
N MET A 9 8.12 -64.27 -7.05
CA MET A 9 8.85 -63.02 -6.97
C MET A 9 9.74 -62.80 -8.20
N VAL A 10 9.76 -61.59 -8.73
CA VAL A 10 11.00 -60.96 -9.22
C VAL A 10 10.99 -59.50 -8.79
N SER A 11 11.77 -59.23 -7.75
CA SER A 11 12.24 -57.92 -7.34
C SER A 11 13.07 -57.28 -8.45
N LEU A 12 12.58 -56.19 -9.06
CA LEU A 12 13.42 -55.22 -9.76
C LEU A 12 13.69 -54.04 -8.82
N LEU A 13 14.85 -54.12 -8.16
CA LEU A 13 15.58 -52.95 -7.69
C LEU A 13 15.99 -52.14 -8.93
N CYS A 14 15.34 -50.99 -9.15
CA CYS A 14 15.92 -49.93 -9.96
C CYS A 14 16.32 -48.78 -9.04
N ALA A 15 17.60 -48.46 -9.13
CA ALA A 15 18.34 -47.56 -8.30
C ALA A 15 17.79 -46.13 -8.35
N CYS A 16 17.99 -45.44 -7.22
CA CYS A 16 17.91 -44.00 -7.12
C CYS A 16 18.89 -43.34 -8.09
N SER A 17 18.39 -42.44 -8.93
CA SER A 17 19.14 -41.28 -9.42
C SER A 17 18.20 -40.08 -9.34
N ALA A 18 18.15 -39.45 -8.17
CA ALA A 18 17.62 -38.10 -8.05
C ALA A 18 18.64 -37.15 -8.71
N ASN A 19 18.42 -36.84 -9.99
CA ASN A 19 19.02 -35.66 -10.59
C ASN A 19 18.33 -34.44 -9.97
N THR A 20 18.94 -33.89 -8.93
CA THR A 20 18.74 -32.48 -8.57
C THR A 20 19.32 -31.64 -9.69
N GLU A 21 18.47 -31.24 -10.65
CA GLU A 21 18.74 -30.05 -11.42
C GLU A 21 18.65 -28.87 -10.46
N THR A 22 19.80 -28.29 -10.17
CA THR A 22 19.95 -26.98 -9.53
C THR A 22 19.25 -25.94 -10.40
N ASP A 23 18.00 -25.66 -10.08
CA ASP A 23 17.32 -24.45 -10.50
C ASP A 23 17.97 -23.30 -9.72
N LYS A 24 18.73 -22.46 -10.41
CA LYS A 24 19.23 -21.20 -9.85
C LYS A 24 18.07 -20.22 -9.82
N SER A 25 17.15 -20.41 -8.88
CA SER A 25 16.26 -19.34 -8.44
C SER A 25 17.05 -18.43 -7.51
N GLU A 26 17.22 -17.17 -7.92
CA GLU A 26 17.67 -16.10 -7.05
C GLU A 26 16.79 -16.09 -5.78
N PRO A 27 17.37 -15.88 -4.58
CA PRO A 27 16.57 -15.83 -3.36
C PRO A 27 15.60 -14.66 -3.44
N ASN A 28 14.30 -14.97 -3.48
CA ASN A 28 13.22 -14.01 -3.51
C ASN A 28 13.27 -13.16 -2.22
N LYS A 29 13.69 -11.89 -2.36
CA LYS A 29 13.91 -10.93 -1.29
C LYS A 29 12.61 -10.41 -0.63
N LYS A 30 11.54 -11.21 -0.61
CA LYS A 30 10.19 -10.79 -0.22
C LYS A 30 9.60 -11.53 0.99
N ASP A 31 10.27 -12.55 1.52
CA ASP A 31 9.69 -13.44 2.54
C ASP A 31 10.07 -13.10 3.99
N ALA A 32 10.48 -11.87 4.28
CA ALA A 32 10.74 -11.43 5.66
C ALA A 32 10.00 -10.12 5.97
N TYR A 33 8.67 -10.17 5.91
CA TYR A 33 7.84 -9.11 6.46
C TYR A 33 7.25 -9.56 7.79
N CYS A 34 7.92 -9.13 8.86
CA CYS A 34 7.46 -9.10 10.24
C CYS A 34 7.31 -10.45 10.98
N SER A 35 8.43 -10.96 11.49
CA SER A 35 8.41 -11.82 12.66
C SER A 35 9.56 -11.46 13.61
N ASP A 36 9.45 -10.32 14.29
CA ASP A 36 10.05 -10.22 15.62
C ASP A 36 9.33 -9.19 16.49
N GLU A 37 9.05 -9.56 17.73
CA GLU A 37 8.24 -8.81 18.71
C GLU A 37 9.06 -7.76 19.49
N THR A 38 10.19 -7.32 18.95
CA THR A 38 11.10 -6.40 19.64
C THR A 38 11.50 -5.25 18.74
N ASP A 39 10.54 -4.39 18.40
CA ASP A 39 10.72 -2.92 18.29
C ASP A 39 9.44 -2.28 17.72
N LYS A 40 8.51 -1.96 18.62
CA LYS A 40 7.34 -1.12 18.30
C LYS A 40 7.80 0.32 18.05
N SER A 41 8.25 0.62 16.83
CA SER A 41 8.24 1.95 16.18
C SER A 41 9.13 2.02 14.93
N SER A 42 9.95 1.01 14.62
CA SER A 42 10.80 1.10 13.44
C SER A 42 10.15 0.38 12.27
N ALA A 43 9.71 1.14 11.27
CA ALA A 43 9.51 0.61 9.93
C ALA A 43 10.77 -0.20 9.54
N CYS A 44 10.55 -1.45 9.17
CA CYS A 44 11.60 -2.43 8.90
C CYS A 44 12.50 -1.98 7.73
N GLY A 45 13.74 -1.58 8.01
CA GLY A 45 14.84 -1.59 7.02
C GLY A 45 14.56 -0.94 5.66
N ILE A 46 13.82 0.17 5.61
CA ILE A 46 13.53 0.89 4.36
C ILE A 46 14.62 1.94 4.15
N ASP A 47 15.79 1.51 3.69
CA ASP A 47 16.84 2.44 3.27
C ASP A 47 16.50 3.15 1.95
N GLU A 48 15.42 2.74 1.26
CA GLU A 48 15.04 3.25 -0.04
C GLU A 48 13.60 3.78 -0.04
N SER A 49 13.48 5.10 -0.04
CA SER A 49 12.21 5.80 -0.23
C SER A 49 11.66 5.58 -1.63
N ALA A 50 10.34 5.59 -1.77
CA ALA A 50 9.65 5.51 -3.06
C ALA A 50 10.18 6.55 -4.06
N ASP A 51 10.24 6.16 -5.34
CA ASP A 51 10.53 7.09 -6.42
C ASP A 51 9.30 7.97 -6.71
N MET A 52 9.29 9.16 -6.11
CA MET A 52 8.23 10.15 -6.29
C MET A 52 8.54 11.15 -7.43
N SER A 53 9.58 10.91 -8.24
CA SER A 53 10.03 11.86 -9.28
C SER A 53 8.99 12.10 -10.39
N GLY A 54 8.03 11.20 -10.54
CA GLY A 54 6.88 11.38 -11.43
C GLY A 54 5.99 12.55 -11.01
N TYR A 55 5.93 12.89 -9.72
CA TYR A 55 5.13 14.00 -9.24
C TYR A 55 5.81 15.33 -9.59
N LYS A 56 5.07 16.16 -10.32
CA LYS A 56 5.57 17.47 -10.75
C LYS A 56 5.95 18.32 -9.53
N ASP A 57 7.07 19.03 -9.65
CA ASP A 57 7.59 19.96 -8.63
C ASP A 57 8.03 19.31 -7.29
N PHE A 58 7.90 17.98 -7.13
CA PHE A 58 8.46 17.25 -5.99
C PHE A 58 9.87 16.75 -6.30
N ARG A 59 10.88 17.29 -5.61
CA ARG A 59 12.32 17.02 -5.90
C ARG A 59 13.06 16.35 -4.76
N GLU A 60 12.35 15.92 -3.73
CA GLU A 60 12.98 15.36 -2.54
C GLU A 60 13.32 13.88 -2.73
N THR A 61 14.63 13.59 -2.73
CA THR A 61 15.17 12.23 -2.86
C THR A 61 15.17 11.46 -1.54
N LYS A 62 15.11 12.15 -0.40
CA LYS A 62 14.91 11.56 0.93
C LYS A 62 13.50 11.92 1.40
N ASN A 63 12.50 11.19 0.91
CA ASN A 63 11.10 11.38 1.27
C ASN A 63 10.62 10.28 2.23
N GLN A 64 9.42 10.41 2.79
CA GLN A 64 8.86 9.45 3.75
C GLN A 64 7.97 8.38 3.11
N PHE A 65 7.88 8.35 1.78
CA PHE A 65 7.05 7.37 1.09
C PHE A 65 7.79 6.06 0.89
N VAL A 66 7.03 4.98 0.94
CA VAL A 66 7.47 3.60 0.71
C VAL A 66 6.64 3.04 -0.43
N ASP A 67 7.27 2.51 -1.47
CA ASP A 67 6.55 1.93 -2.59
C ASP A 67 5.75 0.70 -2.11
N SER A 68 4.47 0.69 -2.47
CA SER A 68 3.52 -0.34 -2.07
C SER A 68 2.47 -0.53 -3.17
N ASP A 69 1.52 -1.43 -2.94
CA ASP A 69 0.42 -1.70 -3.85
C ASP A 69 -0.90 -1.95 -3.10
N MET A 70 -1.99 -2.14 -3.85
CA MET A 70 -3.30 -2.37 -3.26
C MET A 70 -3.36 -3.68 -2.46
N GLN A 71 -2.60 -4.71 -2.85
CA GLN A 71 -2.58 -5.98 -2.13
C GLN A 71 -1.90 -5.83 -0.77
N GLU A 72 -0.79 -5.10 -0.72
CA GLU A 72 -0.06 -4.83 0.51
C GLU A 72 -0.87 -3.91 1.44
N ALA A 73 -1.53 -2.89 0.91
CA ALA A 73 -2.45 -2.05 1.68
C ALA A 73 -3.61 -2.84 2.30
N LEU A 74 -4.17 -3.82 1.59
CA LEU A 74 -5.18 -4.74 2.16
C LEU A 74 -4.57 -5.64 3.25
N SER A 75 -3.33 -6.07 3.07
CA SER A 75 -2.58 -6.88 4.03
C SER A 75 -2.44 -6.19 5.39
N VAL A 76 -2.25 -4.86 5.42
CA VAL A 76 -2.24 -4.06 6.66
C VAL A 76 -3.51 -4.27 7.49
N PHE A 77 -4.68 -4.27 6.85
CA PHE A 77 -5.95 -4.52 7.54
C PHE A 77 -6.08 -5.97 8.01
N GLN A 78 -5.75 -6.92 7.14
CA GLN A 78 -5.90 -8.36 7.39
C GLN A 78 -4.98 -8.86 8.52
N LYS A 79 -3.74 -8.36 8.56
CA LYS A 79 -2.71 -8.71 9.55
C LYS A 79 -2.80 -7.88 10.84
N LYS A 80 -3.73 -6.93 10.90
CA LYS A 80 -3.92 -6.00 12.03
C LYS A 80 -2.70 -5.13 12.30
N GLU A 81 -2.05 -4.67 11.26
CA GLU A 81 -0.92 -3.75 11.34
C GLU A 81 -1.41 -2.30 11.50
N SER A 82 -0.47 -1.40 11.79
CA SER A 82 -0.71 0.03 11.85
C SER A 82 0.16 0.73 10.81
N ALA A 83 -0.46 1.57 9.96
CA ALA A 83 0.23 2.25 8.87
C ALA A 83 -0.51 3.51 8.44
N ILE A 84 0.21 4.42 7.78
CA ILE A 84 -0.37 5.51 7.01
C ILE A 84 -0.39 5.06 5.54
N LEU A 85 -1.56 5.04 4.93
CA LEU A 85 -1.76 4.66 3.53
C LEU A 85 -2.06 5.91 2.70
N TYR A 86 -1.38 6.07 1.57
CA TYR A 86 -1.65 7.14 0.61
C TYR A 86 -1.96 6.54 -0.76
N PHE A 87 -3.17 6.80 -1.26
CA PHE A 87 -3.61 6.43 -2.59
C PHE A 87 -3.54 7.65 -3.52
N GLY A 88 -2.77 7.54 -4.61
CA GLY A 88 -2.55 8.64 -5.53
C GLY A 88 -1.89 8.20 -6.84
N TYR A 89 -1.67 9.14 -7.75
CA TYR A 89 -0.83 8.92 -8.93
C TYR A 89 -0.26 10.25 -9.46
N PRO A 90 0.87 10.24 -10.20
CA PRO A 90 1.64 11.46 -10.49
C PRO A 90 0.93 12.55 -11.30
N SER A 91 0.00 12.18 -12.18
CA SER A 91 -0.72 13.13 -13.05
C SER A 91 -2.04 13.65 -12.47
N CYS A 92 -2.38 13.27 -11.24
CA CYS A 92 -3.53 13.78 -10.51
C CYS A 92 -3.23 15.17 -9.93
N PRO A 93 -3.95 16.24 -10.33
CA PRO A 93 -3.64 17.62 -9.90
C PRO A 93 -3.68 17.80 -8.38
N TRP A 94 -4.73 17.32 -7.71
CA TRP A 94 -4.81 17.36 -6.25
C TRP A 94 -3.72 16.55 -5.56
N CYS A 95 -3.31 15.42 -6.15
CA CYS A 95 -2.26 14.56 -5.61
C CYS A 95 -0.89 15.27 -5.64
N VAL A 96 -0.61 16.02 -6.71
CA VAL A 96 0.61 16.84 -6.84
C VAL A 96 0.70 17.90 -5.74
N GLU A 97 -0.43 18.50 -5.35
CA GLU A 97 -0.42 19.51 -4.29
C GLU A 97 -0.44 18.93 -2.87
N ALA A 98 -1.10 17.79 -2.67
CA ALA A 98 -1.18 17.14 -1.36
C ALA A 98 0.13 16.46 -0.93
N LEU A 99 0.85 15.86 -1.89
CA LEU A 99 2.07 15.08 -1.63
C LEU A 99 3.16 15.83 -0.84
N PRO A 100 3.59 17.06 -1.21
CA PRO A 100 4.62 17.76 -0.44
C PRO A 100 4.18 18.03 1.00
N VAL A 101 2.89 18.33 1.21
CA VAL A 101 2.33 18.62 2.53
C VAL A 101 2.35 17.39 3.43
N MET A 102 1.88 16.23 2.95
CA MET A 102 1.91 15.00 3.75
C MET A 102 3.34 14.53 4.05
N ASN A 103 4.27 14.70 3.11
CA ASN A 103 5.67 14.36 3.32
C ASN A 103 6.32 15.27 4.37
N GLU A 104 6.03 16.57 4.38
CA GLU A 104 6.51 17.48 5.42
C GLU A 104 6.05 17.03 6.82
N VAL A 105 4.77 16.69 6.98
CA VAL A 105 4.21 16.22 8.25
C VAL A 105 4.85 14.89 8.67
N ALA A 106 4.91 13.90 7.78
CA ALA A 106 5.52 12.61 8.09
C ALA A 106 7.01 12.74 8.44
N LYS A 107 7.74 13.67 7.82
CA LYS A 107 9.15 13.93 8.12
C LYS A 107 9.35 14.47 9.53
N ALA A 108 8.47 15.35 10.00
CA ALA A 108 8.58 15.96 11.32
C ALA A 108 8.57 14.89 12.44
N ASP A 109 7.72 13.86 12.28
CA ASP A 109 7.53 12.79 13.26
C ASP A 109 8.27 11.49 12.90
N LYS A 110 9.11 11.50 11.86
CA LYS A 110 9.85 10.32 11.35
C LYS A 110 8.94 9.13 11.05
N GLN A 111 7.75 9.41 10.55
CA GLN A 111 6.78 8.40 10.14
C GLN A 111 6.94 8.09 8.66
N HIS A 112 6.61 6.86 8.27
CA HIS A 112 6.59 6.42 6.88
C HIS A 112 5.14 6.32 6.36
N ILE A 113 4.97 6.59 5.06
CA ILE A 113 3.70 6.51 4.35
C ILE A 113 3.81 5.40 3.29
N LEU A 114 2.95 4.39 3.35
CA LEU A 114 2.82 3.42 2.26
C LEU A 114 2.14 4.12 1.07
N TYR A 115 2.84 4.22 -0.05
CA TYR A 115 2.33 4.83 -1.27
C TYR A 115 1.75 3.75 -2.18
N ILE A 116 0.46 3.88 -2.47
CA ILE A 116 -0.29 3.01 -3.36
C ILE A 116 -0.62 3.80 -4.62
N ARG A 117 0.11 3.50 -5.70
CA ARG A 117 -0.17 4.05 -7.03
C ARG A 117 -1.48 3.47 -7.57
N THR A 118 -2.48 4.30 -7.79
CA THR A 118 -3.82 3.83 -8.22
C THR A 118 -3.97 3.72 -9.73
N ARG A 119 -3.17 4.47 -10.50
CA ARG A 119 -3.20 4.49 -11.96
C ARG A 119 -1.81 4.50 -12.58
N ASP A 120 -1.67 3.83 -13.72
CA ASP A 120 -0.45 3.88 -14.54
C ASP A 120 -0.37 5.18 -15.38
N ASP A 121 0.67 5.30 -16.22
CA ASP A 121 0.86 6.47 -17.10
C ASP A 121 -0.20 6.57 -18.20
N LYS A 122 -0.88 5.47 -18.52
CA LYS A 122 -2.01 5.40 -19.47
C LYS A 122 -3.35 5.67 -18.79
N LYS A 123 -3.35 5.96 -17.48
CA LYS A 123 -4.52 6.18 -16.62
C LYS A 123 -5.34 4.92 -16.34
N GLU A 124 -4.80 3.74 -16.63
CA GLU A 124 -5.42 2.46 -16.31
C GLU A 124 -5.30 2.16 -14.83
N LEU A 125 -6.33 1.51 -14.26
CA LEU A 125 -6.33 1.15 -12.84
C LEU A 125 -5.30 0.06 -12.54
N LEU A 126 -4.52 0.25 -11.48
CA LEU A 126 -3.51 -0.71 -11.01
C LEU A 126 -4.05 -1.69 -9.94
N TYR A 127 -5.36 -1.69 -9.72
CA TYR A 127 -6.04 -2.59 -8.79
C TYR A 127 -7.26 -3.23 -9.43
N THR A 128 -7.64 -4.40 -8.93
CA THR A 128 -8.82 -5.12 -9.40
C THR A 128 -10.12 -4.59 -8.76
N PRO A 129 -11.29 -4.81 -9.39
CA PRO A 129 -12.58 -4.49 -8.77
C PRO A 129 -12.78 -5.16 -7.40
N LYS A 130 -12.29 -6.40 -7.22
CA LYS A 130 -12.35 -7.12 -5.94
C LYS A 130 -11.55 -6.40 -4.85
N GLN A 131 -10.32 -6.00 -5.15
CA GLN A 131 -9.48 -5.26 -4.20
C GLN A 131 -10.10 -3.91 -3.84
N LYS A 132 -10.70 -3.20 -4.82
CA LYS A 132 -11.44 -1.95 -4.56
C LYS A 132 -12.57 -2.15 -3.55
N LEU A 133 -13.42 -3.17 -3.78
CA LEU A 133 -14.54 -3.47 -2.88
C LEU A 133 -14.07 -3.85 -1.47
N GLU A 134 -12.98 -4.59 -1.37
CA GLU A 134 -12.38 -4.94 -0.08
C GLU A 134 -11.85 -3.70 0.65
N MET A 135 -11.13 -2.82 -0.05
CA MET A 135 -10.64 -1.56 0.53
C MET A 135 -11.80 -0.66 1.01
N ILE A 136 -12.86 -0.54 0.21
CA ILE A 136 -14.08 0.19 0.59
C ILE A 136 -14.68 -0.40 1.87
N SER A 137 -14.67 -1.73 2.04
CA SER A 137 -15.24 -2.36 3.23
C SER A 137 -14.56 -1.91 4.54
N TYR A 138 -13.26 -1.57 4.49
CA TYR A 138 -12.50 -1.05 5.63
C TYR A 138 -12.61 0.46 5.83
N THR A 139 -12.86 1.21 4.76
CA THR A 139 -12.63 2.67 4.73
C THR A 139 -13.86 3.51 4.40
N LYS A 140 -15.00 2.89 4.06
CA LYS A 140 -16.22 3.58 3.60
C LYS A 140 -16.71 4.73 4.47
N GLN A 141 -16.43 4.72 5.78
CA GLN A 141 -16.80 5.81 6.69
C GLN A 141 -16.10 7.15 6.39
N PHE A 142 -15.01 7.12 5.60
CA PHE A 142 -14.25 8.29 5.15
C PHE A 142 -14.39 8.55 3.65
N MET A 143 -15.27 7.82 2.98
CA MET A 143 -15.41 7.87 1.53
C MET A 143 -16.69 8.54 1.10
N GLU A 144 -16.64 9.12 -0.08
CA GLU A 144 -17.79 9.72 -0.75
C GLU A 144 -18.43 8.73 -1.72
N LYS A 145 -19.73 8.92 -1.92
CA LYS A 145 -20.49 8.21 -2.95
C LYS A 145 -20.58 9.09 -4.19
N ASP A 146 -20.56 8.45 -5.34
CA ASP A 146 -20.90 9.13 -6.60
C ASP A 146 -22.41 9.41 -6.72
N ASP A 147 -22.80 10.04 -7.82
CA ASP A 147 -24.20 10.36 -8.14
C ASP A 147 -25.11 9.12 -8.24
N GLN A 148 -24.53 7.93 -8.40
CA GLN A 148 -25.23 6.65 -8.46
C GLN A 148 -25.38 6.00 -7.07
N GLY A 149 -24.80 6.61 -6.03
CA GLY A 149 -24.84 6.12 -4.66
C GLY A 149 -23.76 5.08 -4.33
N GLU A 150 -22.78 4.89 -5.21
CA GLU A 150 -21.71 3.90 -5.08
C GLU A 150 -20.44 4.55 -4.51
N TYR A 151 -19.78 3.86 -3.57
CA TYR A 151 -18.51 4.34 -3.02
C TYR A 151 -17.40 4.27 -4.06
N GLN A 152 -16.67 5.39 -4.21
CA GLN A 152 -15.57 5.51 -5.16
C GLN A 152 -14.25 5.80 -4.44
N LEU A 153 -13.17 5.18 -4.90
CA LEU A 153 -11.82 5.47 -4.42
C LEU A 153 -11.29 6.74 -5.12
N TYR A 154 -11.80 7.89 -4.72
CA TYR A 154 -11.26 9.18 -5.14
C TYR A 154 -9.86 9.39 -4.58
N VAL A 155 -9.03 10.16 -5.28
CA VAL A 155 -7.64 10.44 -4.87
C VAL A 155 -7.33 11.93 -4.97
N PRO A 156 -6.39 12.47 -4.16
CA PRO A 156 -5.60 11.78 -3.13
C PRO A 156 -6.49 11.27 -1.99
N PHE A 157 -6.26 10.04 -1.54
CA PHE A 157 -6.93 9.51 -0.36
C PHE A 157 -5.88 9.04 0.63
N VAL A 158 -5.96 9.55 1.85
CA VAL A 158 -5.03 9.22 2.93
C VAL A 158 -5.82 8.53 4.02
N VAL A 159 -5.34 7.39 4.51
CA VAL A 159 -5.98 6.60 5.56
C VAL A 159 -4.97 6.27 6.63
N VAL A 160 -5.34 6.50 7.88
CA VAL A 160 -4.59 6.04 9.03
C VAL A 160 -5.21 4.76 9.56
N VAL A 161 -4.41 3.69 9.57
CA VAL A 161 -4.80 2.37 10.07
C VAL A 161 -4.11 2.14 11.40
N LYS A 162 -4.87 1.69 12.40
CA LYS A 162 -4.38 1.25 13.71
C LYS A 162 -4.98 -0.09 14.07
N ASP A 163 -4.13 -1.07 14.35
CA ASP A 163 -4.52 -2.45 14.68
C ASP A 163 -5.52 -3.05 13.67
N GLY A 164 -5.27 -2.80 12.37
CA GLY A 164 -6.13 -3.25 11.26
C GLY A 164 -7.45 -2.50 11.11
N LYS A 165 -7.62 -1.34 11.74
CA LYS A 165 -8.84 -0.51 11.64
C LYS A 165 -8.49 0.86 11.08
N ALA A 166 -9.26 1.32 10.10
CA ALA A 166 -9.16 2.71 9.64
C ALA A 166 -9.71 3.65 10.72
N VAL A 167 -8.84 4.41 11.37
CA VAL A 167 -9.18 5.33 12.47
C VAL A 167 -9.32 6.78 12.01
N SER A 168 -8.76 7.12 10.85
CA SER A 168 -8.95 8.41 10.20
C SER A 168 -8.79 8.28 8.69
N GLY A 169 -9.44 9.15 7.92
CA GLY A 169 -9.32 9.20 6.48
C GLY A 169 -9.63 10.59 5.94
N HIS A 170 -8.98 10.97 4.85
CA HIS A 170 -9.13 12.28 4.21
C HIS A 170 -9.01 12.16 2.70
N ILE A 171 -9.99 12.71 1.98
CA ILE A 171 -10.03 12.73 0.51
C ILE A 171 -9.77 14.15 0.03
N GLY A 172 -8.95 14.27 -1.03
CA GLY A 172 -8.68 15.55 -1.68
C GLY A 172 -7.70 16.43 -0.91
N THR A 173 -7.76 17.72 -1.20
CA THR A 173 -6.98 18.78 -0.53
C THR A 173 -7.83 19.39 0.58
N VAL A 174 -8.34 20.61 0.43
CA VAL A 174 -9.29 21.23 1.35
C VAL A 174 -10.58 21.59 0.62
N ASP A 175 -11.64 21.86 1.38
CA ASP A 175 -12.95 22.23 0.84
C ASP A 175 -12.87 23.49 -0.03
N GLY A 176 -13.50 23.45 -1.21
CA GLY A 176 -13.53 24.57 -2.16
C GLY A 176 -12.25 24.77 -2.97
N HIS A 177 -11.24 23.92 -2.82
CA HIS A 177 -10.06 23.92 -3.68
C HIS A 177 -10.26 23.07 -4.95
N ASP A 178 -10.09 23.70 -6.11
CA ASP A 178 -10.05 23.03 -7.42
C ASP A 178 -8.66 23.15 -8.04
N ALA A 179 -7.93 22.03 -8.06
CA ALA A 179 -6.57 21.94 -8.58
C ALA A 179 -6.49 22.03 -10.12
N HIS A 180 -7.63 22.00 -10.83
CA HIS A 180 -7.66 22.32 -12.26
C HIS A 180 -7.63 23.83 -12.52
N GLU A 181 -8.17 24.63 -11.60
CA GLU A 181 -8.36 26.07 -11.79
C GLU A 181 -7.20 26.88 -11.21
N ARG A 182 -6.65 26.45 -10.06
CA ARG A 182 -5.59 27.17 -9.35
C ARG A 182 -4.82 26.23 -8.43
N LYS A 183 -3.69 26.74 -7.91
CA LYS A 183 -3.00 26.13 -6.77
C LYS A 183 -3.70 26.46 -5.46
N MET A 184 -3.42 25.66 -4.43
CA MET A 184 -3.72 26.01 -3.05
C MET A 184 -3.02 27.31 -2.65
N THR A 185 -3.76 28.15 -1.92
CA THR A 185 -3.21 29.29 -1.20
C THR A 185 -2.41 28.82 0.01
N GLU A 186 -1.54 29.67 0.55
CA GLU A 186 -0.79 29.36 1.78
C GLU A 186 -1.71 28.94 2.93
N LYS A 187 -2.87 29.59 3.07
CA LYS A 187 -3.85 29.24 4.12
C LYS A 187 -4.40 27.83 3.93
N GLU A 188 -4.78 27.47 2.70
CA GLU A 188 -5.28 26.14 2.36
C GLU A 188 -4.19 25.06 2.53
N THR A 189 -2.94 25.37 2.18
CA THR A 189 -1.79 24.50 2.45
C THR A 189 -1.60 24.27 3.95
N GLN A 190 -1.69 25.30 4.78
CA GLN A 190 -1.60 25.17 6.24
C GLN A 190 -2.79 24.41 6.83
N GLU A 191 -3.98 24.58 6.25
CA GLU A 191 -5.17 23.83 6.65
C GLU A 191 -5.00 22.33 6.36
N LEU A 192 -4.58 21.98 5.13
CA LEU A 192 -4.28 20.60 4.77
C LEU A 192 -3.18 20.00 5.65
N LYS A 193 -2.14 20.77 5.95
CA LYS A 193 -1.06 20.37 6.86
C LYS A 193 -1.62 20.00 8.23
N LYS A 194 -2.48 20.83 8.81
CA LYS A 194 -3.11 20.59 10.11
C LYS A 194 -4.01 19.36 10.10
N ILE A 195 -4.70 19.10 9.00
CA ILE A 195 -5.47 17.84 8.82
C ILE A 195 -4.52 16.65 8.95
N TYR A 196 -3.42 16.62 8.19
CA TYR A 196 -2.46 15.52 8.25
C TYR A 196 -1.76 15.39 9.61
N GLU A 197 -1.37 16.48 10.26
CA GLU A 197 -0.80 16.45 11.63
C GLU A 197 -1.75 15.78 12.62
N ASN A 198 -3.05 16.14 12.57
CA ASN A 198 -4.06 15.53 13.43
C ASN A 198 -4.20 14.03 13.14
N MET A 199 -4.31 13.66 11.87
CA MET A 199 -4.44 12.27 11.43
C MET A 199 -3.25 11.43 11.86
N PHE A 200 -2.03 11.87 11.56
CA PHE A 200 -0.81 11.06 11.72
C PHE A 200 -0.43 10.89 13.19
N SER A 201 -0.82 11.83 14.06
CA SER A 201 -0.69 11.69 15.51
C SER A 201 -1.47 10.52 16.11
N ALA A 202 -2.46 9.98 15.39
CA ALA A 202 -3.24 8.83 15.84
C ALA A 202 -2.48 7.49 15.71
N VAL A 203 -1.37 7.46 14.97
CA VAL A 203 -0.51 6.27 14.84
C VAL A 203 0.44 6.15 16.03
N THR A 204 0.92 7.27 16.56
CA THR A 204 1.97 7.32 17.61
C THR A 204 1.43 7.37 19.04
N LYS A 205 0.17 7.75 19.24
CA LYS A 205 -0.54 7.73 20.54
C LYS A 205 -1.38 6.46 20.66
#